data_AF-A0A0C1KJL9-F1
#
_entry.id   AF-A0A0C1KJL9-F1
#
_cell.length_a   1.000
_cell.length_b   1.000
_cell.length_c   1.000
_cell.angle_alpha   90.00
_cell.angle_beta   90.00
_cell.angle_gamma   90.00
#
_symmetry.space_group_name_H-M   'P 1'
#
loop_
_entity.id
_entity.type
_entity.pdbx_description
1 polymer ?
#
loop_
_entity_poly.entity_id
_entity_poly.type
_entity_poly.pdbx_seq_one_letter_code
_entity_poly.pdbx_strand_id
1 'polypeptide(L)' 'MRTQQSSMVKLTKNMMVIDLMRTTGWSRDRALAAIEELEATSLIQFSHQGGMKLCINAEVF' A
#
# COMPACT_ATOMS: atom_id res chain seq x y z
N MET A 1 18.34 7.70 -11.73
CA MET A 1 16.96 8.15 -11.41
C MET A 1 16.00 7.00 -11.04
N ARG A 2 16.15 5.77 -11.57
CA ARG A 2 15.28 4.61 -11.22
C ARG A 2 15.33 4.11 -9.77
N THR A 3 16.48 4.24 -9.09
CA THR A 3 16.69 3.68 -7.74
C THR A 3 16.02 4.49 -6.62
N GLN A 4 16.03 5.82 -6.72
CA GLN A 4 15.33 6.70 -5.76
C GLN A 4 13.80 6.55 -5.81
N GLN A 5 13.25 6.27 -7.00
CA GLN A 5 11.81 6.08 -7.20
C GLN A 5 11.31 4.81 -6.48
N SER A 6 12.10 3.73 -6.50
CA SER A 6 11.84 2.51 -5.73
C SER A 6 11.89 2.74 -4.21
N SER A 7 12.83 3.55 -3.73
CA SER A 7 12.96 3.83 -2.29
C SER A 7 11.76 4.59 -1.69
N MET A 8 11.13 5.49 -2.45
CA MET A 8 9.96 6.23 -1.97
C MET A 8 8.73 5.34 -1.83
N VAL A 9 8.46 4.49 -2.83
CA VAL A 9 7.36 3.51 -2.76
C VAL A 9 7.53 2.58 -1.56
N LYS A 10 8.76 2.10 -1.34
CA LYS A 10 9.08 1.23 -0.19
C LYS A 10 8.86 1.95 1.15
N LEU A 11 9.22 3.24 1.23
CA LEU A 11 9.00 4.04 2.43
C LEU A 11 7.51 4.19 2.73
N THR A 12 6.69 4.55 1.73
CA THR A 12 5.25 4.70 1.90
C THR A 12 4.58 3.39 2.30
N LYS A 13 4.94 2.26 1.67
CA LYS A 13 4.47 0.94 2.08
C LYS A 13 4.81 0.64 3.55
N ASN A 14 6.04 0.92 3.97
CA ASN A 14 6.44 0.72 5.37
C ASN A 14 5.66 1.61 6.34
N MET A 15 5.37 2.86 5.99
CA MET A 15 4.53 3.74 6.82
C MET A 15 3.12 3.16 6.97
N MET A 16 2.51 2.70 5.88
CA MET A 16 1.18 2.09 5.92
C MET A 16 1.15 0.82 6.78
N VAL A 17 2.18 -0.03 6.70
CA VAL A 17 2.31 -1.21 7.56
C VAL A 17 2.35 -0.81 9.04
N ILE A 18 3.17 0.18 9.40
CA ILE A 18 3.30 0.66 10.78
C ILE A 18 1.97 1.23 11.28
N ASP A 19 1.27 2.01 10.45
CA ASP A 19 -0.02 2.61 10.79
C ASP A 19 -1.09 1.54 10.99
N LEU A 20 -1.18 0.56 10.08
CA LEU A 20 -2.09 -0.59 10.22
C LEU A 20 -1.81 -1.37 11.49
N MET A 21 -0.55 -1.68 11.79
CA MET A 21 -0.18 -2.36 13.03
C MET A 21 -0.64 -1.57 14.26
N ARG A 22 -0.47 -0.24 14.26
CA ARG A 22 -0.86 0.62 15.39
C ARG A 22 -2.37 0.71 15.57
N THR A 23 -3.11 0.85 14.48
CA THR A 23 -4.56 1.09 14.51
C THR A 23 -5.37 -0.19 14.76
N THR A 24 -4.87 -1.33 14.30
CA THR A 24 -5.59 -2.62 14.37
C THR A 24 -5.01 -3.59 15.40
N GLY A 25 -3.78 -3.35 15.88
CA GLY A 25 -3.02 -4.31 16.70
C GLY A 25 -2.50 -5.52 15.92
N TRP A 26 -2.55 -5.50 14.58
CA TRP A 26 -2.09 -6.63 13.77
C TRP A 26 -0.57 -6.82 13.81
N SER A 27 -0.14 -8.06 13.58
CA SER A 27 1.26 -8.35 13.29
C SER A 27 1.68 -7.72 11.96
N ARG A 28 3.00 -7.51 11.82
CA ARG A 28 3.58 -6.99 10.58
C ARG A 28 3.20 -7.82 9.37
N ASP A 29 3.29 -9.15 9.49
CA ASP A 29 3.02 -10.09 8.38
C ASP A 29 1.57 -9.98 7.91
N ARG A 30 0.62 -9.85 8.85
CA ARG A 30 -0.78 -9.65 8.51
C ARG A 30 -1.03 -8.30 7.83
N ALA A 31 -0.41 -7.23 8.32
CA ALA A 31 -0.54 -5.90 7.70
C ALA A 31 0.06 -5.87 6.28
N LEU A 32 1.20 -6.54 6.08
CA LEU A 32 1.81 -6.70 4.75
C LEU A 32 0.89 -7.47 3.80
N ALA A 33 0.40 -8.64 4.22
CA ALA A 33 -0.49 -9.46 3.40
C ALA A 33 -1.76 -8.71 2.97
N ALA A 34 -2.36 -7.92 3.89
CA ALA A 34 -3.52 -7.10 3.57
C ALA A 34 -3.20 -6.01 2.53
N ILE A 35 -2.06 -5.32 2.64
CA ILE A 35 -1.64 -4.31 1.65
C ILE A 35 -1.38 -4.96 0.29
N GLU A 36 -0.74 -6.13 0.25
CA GLU A 36 -0.48 -6.88 -0.98
C GLU A 36 -1.78 -7.34 -1.65
N GLU A 37 -2.76 -7.82 -0.86
CA GLU A 37 -4.08 -8.20 -1.35
C GLU A 37 -4.85 -6.99 -1.93
N LEU A 38 -4.83 -5.85 -1.24
CA LEU A 38 -5.45 -4.61 -1.72
C LEU A 38 -4.81 -4.09 -3.01
N GLU A 39 -3.50 -4.24 -3.17
CA GLU A 39 -2.78 -3.87 -4.40
C GLU A 39 -3.09 -4.86 -5.53
N ALA A 40 -3.12 -6.16 -5.24
CA ALA A 40 -3.45 -7.21 -6.21
C ALA A 40 -4.89 -7.11 -6.72
N THR A 41 -5.83 -6.71 -5.85
CA THR A 41 -7.23 -6.46 -6.20
C THR A 41 -7.46 -5.08 -6.82
N SER A 42 -6.39 -4.31 -7.07
CA SER A 42 -6.44 -2.96 -7.63
C SER A 42 -7.33 -1.99 -6.85
N LEU A 43 -7.49 -2.20 -5.54
CA LEU A 43 -8.19 -1.29 -4.64
C LEU A 43 -7.30 -0.17 -4.15
N ILE A 44 -5.98 -0.39 -4.13
CA ILE A 44 -4.98 0.64 -3.86
C ILE A 44 -3.86 0.58 -4.90
N GLN A 45 -3.23 1.73 -5.15
CA GLN A 45 -2.03 1.80 -5.96
C GLN A 45 -0.99 2.73 -5.33
N PHE A 46 0.24 2.25 -5.18
CA PHE A 46 1.36 3.09 -4.77
C PHE A 46 1.93 3.83 -5.98
N SER A 47 1.95 5.16 -5.91
CA SER A 47 2.50 5.99 -6.97
C SER A 47 4.03 5.97 -6.90
N HIS A 48 4.67 6.06 -8.07
CA HIS A 48 6.12 6.17 -8.20
C HIS A 48 6.72 7.41 -7.49
N GLN A 49 5.87 8.36 -7.09
CA GLN A 49 6.26 9.58 -6.36
C GLN A 49 6.12 9.41 -4.83
N GLY A 50 5.78 8.21 -4.34
CA GLY A 50 5.63 7.93 -2.91
C GLY A 50 4.22 8.20 -2.36
N GLY A 51 3.23 8.45 -3.20
CA GLY A 51 1.82 8.54 -2.77
C GLY A 51 1.14 7.18 -2.74
N MET A 52 -0.01 7.08 -2.07
CA MET A 52 -0.95 5.97 -2.21
C MET A 52 -2.28 6.54 -2.70
N LYS A 53 -2.93 5.88 -3.64
CA LYS A 53 -4.26 6.24 -4.13
C LYS A 53 -5.23 5.10 -3.85
N LEU A 54 -6.45 5.46 -3.45
CA LEU A 54 -7.58 4.54 -3.44
C LEU A 54 -8.14 4.46 -4.87
N CYS A 55 -8.42 3.24 -5.30
CA CYS A 55 -8.97 2.94 -6.60
C CYS A 55 -10.42 2.49 -6.42
N ILE A 56 -11.31 3.01 -7.26
CA ILE A 56 -12.71 2.59 -7.27
C ILE A 56 -12.81 1.46 -8.29
N ASN A 57 -12.95 0.23 -7.81
CA ASN A 57 -13.36 -0.91 -8.63
C ASN A 57 -14.88 -0.92 -8.74
N ALA A 58 -15.45 0.12 -9.35
CA ALA A 58 -16.86 0.14 -9.70
C ALA A 58 -16.99 -0.50 -11.08
N GLU A 59 -17.26 -1.80 -11.12
CA GLU A 59 -17.96 -2.37 -12.27
C GLU A 59 -19.36 -1.76 -12.27
N VAL A 60 -19.53 -0.66 -13.01
CA VAL A 60 -20.84 -0.10 -13.28
C VAL A 60 -21.47 -1.00 -14.34
N PHE A 61 -22.28 -1.96 -13.89
CA PHE A 61 -23.13 -2.80 -14.75
C PHE A 61 -24.31 -2.00 -15.32
#